data_AF-A0A8J6JBE5-F1
#
_entry.id   AF-A0A8J6JBE5-F1
#
_cell.length_a   1.000
_cell.length_b   1.000
_cell.length_c   1.000
_cell.angle_alpha   90.00
_cell.angle_beta   90.00
_cell.angle_gamma   90.00
#
_symmetry.space_group_name_H-M   'P 1'
#
loop_
_entity.id
_entity.type
_entity.pdbx_description
1 polymer ?
#
loop_
_entity_poly.entity_id
_entity_poly.type
_entity_poly.pdbx_seq_one_letter_code
_entity_poly.pdbx_strand_id
1 'polypeptide(L)'
;MEQIEAPIERVALSFGDYSVKCDTLDLRDQVAIERKMDLTELAHCYCQDRKRFVREFKRAKEAGAKLYLLVENGSLDEAYSGHYRARVHPASLTASMLAWLARYNCQILFCKEENSGRVIHDVLYRELKERLEEMPDEEEI
;
A
#
# COMPACT_ATOMS: atom_id res chain seq x y z
N MET A 1 -6.57 10.86 -19.41
CA MET A 1 -6.35 11.03 -17.97
C MET A 1 -5.38 12.16 -17.80
N GLU A 2 -5.67 13.14 -16.96
CA GLU A 2 -4.69 14.20 -16.66
C GLU A 2 -3.51 13.59 -15.92
N GLN A 3 -2.31 13.93 -16.39
CA GLN A 3 -1.08 13.50 -15.74
C GLN A 3 -0.98 14.22 -14.39
N ILE A 4 -0.68 13.47 -13.34
CA ILE A 4 -0.47 14.06 -12.01
C ILE A 4 0.87 14.81 -12.06
N GLU A 5 0.81 16.14 -11.96
CA GLU A 5 1.98 17.01 -11.93
C GLU A 5 2.60 17.00 -10.53
N ALA A 6 3.19 15.87 -10.13
CA ALA A 6 4.00 15.74 -8.93
C ALA A 6 5.45 15.38 -9.31
N PRO A 7 6.48 16.01 -8.73
CA PRO A 7 7.86 15.59 -8.91
C PRO A 7 8.05 14.13 -8.50
N ILE A 8 8.76 13.35 -9.32
CA ILE A 8 9.04 11.93 -9.05
C ILE A 8 10.54 11.76 -8.82
N GLU A 9 10.89 11.13 -7.70
CA GLU A 9 12.25 10.71 -7.40
C GLU A 9 12.32 9.18 -7.32
N ARG A 10 13.30 8.58 -8.01
CA ARG A 10 13.54 7.13 -7.93
C ARG A 10 14.57 6.84 -6.86
N VAL A 11 14.12 6.22 -5.77
CA VAL A 11 14.97 5.78 -4.65
C VAL A 11 14.65 4.35 -4.26
N ALA A 12 15.58 3.69 -3.59
CA ALA A 12 15.31 2.41 -2.95
C ALA A 12 14.51 2.65 -1.65
N LEU A 13 13.38 1.97 -1.50
CA LEU A 13 12.60 1.94 -0.26
C LEU A 13 12.90 0.66 0.52
N SER A 14 12.83 0.74 1.85
CA SER A 14 13.03 -0.40 2.75
C SER A 14 11.85 -1.38 2.72
N PHE A 15 10.66 -0.86 2.39
CA PHE A 15 9.38 -1.56 2.15
C PHE A 15 8.47 -0.72 1.23
N GLY A 16 7.53 -1.36 0.53
CA GLY A 16 6.60 -0.70 -0.38
C GLY A 16 7.22 -0.24 -1.70
N ASP A 17 6.36 0.19 -2.63
CA ASP A 17 6.74 0.69 -3.96
C ASP A 17 6.76 2.23 -4.00
N TYR A 18 5.85 2.89 -3.29
CA TYR A 18 5.70 4.34 -3.29
C TYR A 18 5.63 4.91 -1.88
N SER A 19 6.30 6.04 -1.67
CA SER A 19 6.15 6.88 -0.48
C SER A 19 6.22 8.36 -0.90
N VAL A 20 6.22 9.27 0.06
CA VAL A 20 6.13 10.71 -0.18
C VAL A 20 7.04 11.49 0.75
N LYS A 21 7.50 12.62 0.24
CA LYS A 21 8.19 13.65 1.01
C LYS A 21 7.83 15.03 0.48
N CYS A 22 8.03 16.04 1.32
CA CYS A 22 8.16 17.44 0.95
C CYS A 22 9.46 18.00 1.53
N ASP A 23 9.64 19.32 1.45
CA ASP A 23 10.83 20.00 1.95
C ASP A 23 10.99 19.87 3.48
N THR A 24 9.88 19.76 4.21
CA THR A 24 9.87 19.72 5.69
C THR A 24 9.84 18.29 6.24
N LEU A 25 9.23 17.35 5.51
CA LEU A 25 8.91 16.02 6.05
C LEU A 25 9.13 14.92 5.02
N ASP A 26 9.80 13.86 5.44
CA ASP A 26 10.03 12.66 4.64
C ASP A 26 9.38 11.45 5.31
N LEU A 27 8.43 10.82 4.60
CA LEU A 27 7.65 9.71 5.13
C LEU A 27 8.12 8.34 4.62
N ARG A 28 9.26 8.24 3.94
CA ARG A 28 9.76 6.98 3.34
C ARG A 28 9.85 5.80 4.31
N ASP A 29 10.12 6.08 5.58
CA ASP A 29 10.22 5.06 6.64
C ASP A 29 8.97 5.01 7.55
N GLN A 30 7.92 5.75 7.21
CA GLN A 30 6.70 5.90 8.02
C GLN A 30 5.43 5.45 7.29
N VAL A 31 5.35 5.64 5.97
CA VAL A 31 4.21 5.23 5.15
C VAL A 31 4.68 4.75 3.79
N ALA A 32 4.08 3.68 3.28
CA ALA A 32 4.28 3.29 1.89
C ALA A 32 3.04 2.60 1.28
N ILE A 33 2.95 2.66 -0.03
CA ILE A 33 1.99 1.90 -0.84
C ILE A 33 2.73 0.75 -1.51
N GLU A 34 2.23 -0.47 -1.32
CA GLU A 34 2.61 -1.66 -2.07
C GLU A 34 1.52 -1.91 -3.12
N ARG A 35 1.88 -1.89 -4.40
CA ARG A 35 0.94 -2.06 -5.52
C ARG A 35 0.93 -3.52 -5.99
N LYS A 36 -0.26 -4.00 -6.36
CA LYS A 36 -0.49 -5.25 -7.09
C LYS A 36 -1.43 -5.00 -8.27
N MET A 37 -1.09 -5.59 -9.41
CA MET A 37 -1.84 -5.48 -10.68
C MET A 37 -3.22 -6.12 -10.62
N ASP A 38 -3.38 -7.17 -9.82
CA ASP A 38 -4.67 -7.83 -9.60
C ASP A 38 -4.67 -8.78 -8.39
N LEU A 39 -5.81 -9.42 -8.14
CA LEU A 39 -5.96 -10.48 -7.14
C LEU A 39 -5.10 -11.72 -7.47
N THR A 40 -4.72 -11.95 -8.73
CA THR A 40 -3.88 -13.08 -9.14
C THR A 40 -2.44 -12.88 -8.66
N GLU A 41 -1.88 -11.69 -8.87
CA GLU A 41 -0.57 -11.30 -8.34
C GLU A 41 -0.57 -11.32 -6.81
N LEU A 42 -1.64 -10.82 -6.19
CA LEU A 42 -1.76 -10.86 -4.74
C LEU A 42 -1.79 -12.31 -4.21
N ALA A 43 -2.55 -13.20 -4.84
CA ALA A 43 -2.56 -14.61 -4.50
C ALA A 43 -1.18 -15.26 -4.66
N HIS A 44 -0.44 -14.89 -5.70
CA HIS A 44 0.95 -15.32 -5.88
C HIS A 44 1.84 -14.86 -4.71
N CYS A 45 1.70 -13.60 -4.27
CA CYS A 45 2.43 -13.05 -3.12
C CYS A 45 2.12 -13.80 -1.82
N TYR A 46 0.86 -14.21 -1.60
CA TYR A 46 0.48 -14.98 -0.40
C TYR A 46 0.88 -16.45 -0.43
N CYS A 47 1.11 -17.01 -1.62
CA CYS A 47 1.42 -18.43 -1.78
C CYS A 47 2.91 -18.67 -2.09
N GLN A 48 3.35 -18.25 -3.27
CA GLN A 48 4.68 -18.58 -3.80
C GLN A 48 5.76 -17.68 -3.19
N ASP A 49 5.51 -16.37 -3.14
CA ASP A 49 6.47 -15.38 -2.63
C ASP A 49 6.26 -15.03 -1.16
N ARG A 50 5.47 -15.84 -0.44
CA ARG A 50 5.02 -15.52 0.93
C ARG A 50 6.16 -15.15 1.87
N LYS A 51 7.29 -15.86 1.78
CA LYS A 51 8.46 -15.58 2.64
C LYS A 51 9.04 -14.19 2.38
N ARG A 52 9.10 -13.76 1.11
CA ARG A 52 9.55 -12.42 0.74
C ARG A 52 8.54 -11.38 1.20
N PHE A 53 7.28 -11.57 0.88
CA PHE A 53 6.21 -10.64 1.22
C PHE A 53 6.09 -10.42 2.73
N VAL A 54 6.20 -11.49 3.53
CA VAL A 54 6.24 -11.38 5.00
C VAL A 54 7.43 -10.55 5.49
N ARG A 55 8.60 -10.61 4.84
CA ARG A 55 9.77 -9.81 5.28
C ARG A 55 9.55 -8.32 5.06
N GLU A 56 8.95 -7.93 3.94
CA GLU A 56 8.64 -6.51 3.64
C GLU A 56 7.68 -5.94 4.69
N PHE A 57 6.60 -6.66 5.00
CA PHE A 57 5.63 -6.25 6.04
C PHE A 57 6.20 -6.27 7.47
N LYS A 58 7.14 -7.18 7.76
CA LYS A 58 7.84 -7.19 9.04
C LYS A 58 8.73 -5.96 9.21
N ARG A 59 9.48 -5.57 8.18
CA ARG A 59 10.31 -4.35 8.21
C ARG A 59 9.46 -3.12 8.47
N ALA A 60 8.33 -2.98 7.77
CA ALA A 60 7.40 -1.89 8.00
C ALA A 60 6.86 -1.90 9.45
N LYS A 61 6.48 -3.07 9.97
CA LYS A 61 6.02 -3.21 11.35
C LYS A 61 7.10 -2.84 12.38
N GLU A 62 8.35 -3.26 12.15
CA GLU A 62 9.49 -2.92 12.99
C GLU A 62 9.78 -1.41 12.99
N ALA A 63 9.57 -0.74 11.85
CA ALA A 63 9.65 0.72 11.73
C ALA A 63 8.42 1.47 12.29
N GLY A 64 7.37 0.76 12.73
CA GLY A 64 6.09 1.38 13.11
C GLY A 64 5.33 2.00 11.93
N ALA A 65 5.71 1.66 10.71
CA ALA A 65 5.17 2.24 9.48
C ALA A 65 3.77 1.71 9.15
N LYS A 66 3.01 2.54 8.44
CA LYS A 66 1.71 2.20 7.87
C LYS A 66 1.87 1.76 6.41
N LEU A 67 1.26 0.63 6.05
CA LEU A 67 1.25 0.14 4.68
C LEU A 67 -0.14 0.23 4.07
N TYR A 68 -0.18 0.58 2.80
CA TYR A 68 -1.37 0.48 1.97
C TYR A 68 -1.11 -0.55 0.88
N LEU A 69 -1.88 -1.62 0.88
CA LEU A 69 -1.87 -2.61 -0.19
C LEU A 69 -2.89 -2.19 -1.25
N LEU A 70 -2.42 -1.58 -2.34
CA LEU A 70 -3.26 -1.17 -3.46
C LEU A 70 -3.36 -2.30 -4.47
N VAL A 71 -4.55 -2.86 -4.63
CA VAL A 71 -4.84 -3.94 -5.58
C VAL A 71 -5.67 -3.37 -6.71
N GLU A 72 -5.17 -3.49 -7.93
CA GLU A 72 -5.91 -3.07 -9.12
C GLU A 72 -6.89 -4.15 -9.58
N ASN A 73 -7.89 -3.74 -10.38
CA ASN A 73 -8.78 -4.62 -11.13
C ASN A 73 -9.34 -5.80 -10.31
N GLY A 74 -9.75 -5.50 -9.08
CA GLY A 74 -10.21 -6.49 -8.13
C GLY A 74 -11.05 -5.86 -7.03
N SER A 75 -11.68 -6.70 -6.23
CA SER A 75 -12.47 -6.32 -5.06
C SER A 75 -12.48 -7.44 -4.04
N LEU A 76 -12.92 -7.13 -2.82
CA LEU A 76 -13.08 -8.15 -1.79
C LEU A 76 -14.19 -9.17 -2.16
N ASP A 77 -15.25 -8.72 -2.84
CA ASP A 77 -16.33 -9.59 -3.31
C ASP A 77 -15.89 -10.54 -4.41
N GLU A 78 -15.03 -10.08 -5.33
CA GLU A 78 -14.37 -10.95 -6.32
C GLU A 78 -13.43 -11.95 -5.65
N ALA A 79 -12.71 -11.54 -4.60
CA ALA A 79 -11.88 -12.46 -3.83
C ALA A 79 -12.71 -13.54 -3.11
N TYR A 80 -13.87 -13.19 -2.56
CA TYR A 80 -14.81 -14.15 -1.94
C TYR A 80 -15.45 -15.10 -2.95
N SER A 81 -15.83 -14.59 -4.12
CA SER A 81 -16.48 -15.38 -5.18
C SER A 81 -15.51 -16.18 -6.06
N GLY A 82 -14.19 -15.95 -5.93
CA GLY A 82 -13.18 -16.64 -6.73
C GLY A 82 -12.98 -16.06 -8.12
N HIS A 83 -13.32 -14.80 -8.34
CA HIS A 83 -13.22 -14.13 -9.63
C HIS A 83 -11.80 -13.62 -9.90
N TYR A 84 -10.86 -14.55 -10.10
CA TYR A 84 -9.46 -14.29 -10.42
C TYR A 84 -8.82 -15.53 -11.08
N ARG A 85 -7.60 -15.39 -11.62
CA ARG A 85 -6.96 -16.46 -12.42
C ARG A 85 -6.09 -17.41 -11.60
N ALA A 86 -5.66 -16.99 -10.41
CA ALA A 86 -4.83 -17.81 -9.53
C ALA A 86 -5.55 -19.10 -9.10
N ARG A 87 -4.81 -20.21 -9.02
CA ARG A 87 -5.30 -21.50 -8.52
C ARG A 87 -5.24 -21.57 -7.00
N VAL A 88 -5.89 -20.62 -6.34
CA VAL A 88 -6.01 -20.55 -4.88
C VAL A 88 -7.49 -20.60 -4.54
N HIS A 89 -7.85 -21.31 -3.48
CA HIS A 89 -9.25 -21.37 -3.04
C HIS A 89 -9.68 -19.99 -2.49
N PRO A 90 -10.89 -19.47 -2.79
CA PRO A 90 -11.38 -18.17 -2.32
C PRO A 90 -11.20 -17.94 -0.83
N ALA A 91 -11.58 -18.93 -0.01
CA ALA A 91 -11.40 -18.87 1.44
C ALA A 91 -9.93 -18.73 1.88
N SER A 92 -8.97 -19.28 1.15
CA SER A 92 -7.55 -19.16 1.47
C SER A 92 -6.99 -17.78 1.10
N LEU A 93 -7.44 -17.22 -0.03
CA LEU A 93 -7.06 -15.87 -0.44
C LEU A 93 -7.61 -14.83 0.55
N THR A 94 -8.91 -14.87 0.82
CA THR A 94 -9.56 -13.90 1.72
C THR A 94 -9.05 -14.02 3.16
N ALA A 95 -8.82 -15.25 3.66
CA ALA A 95 -8.18 -15.44 4.95
C ALA A 95 -6.77 -14.81 5.01
N SER A 96 -6.00 -14.90 3.92
CA SER A 96 -4.67 -14.28 3.86
C SER A 96 -4.75 -12.75 3.84
N MET A 97 -5.65 -12.18 3.04
CA MET A 97 -5.91 -10.74 2.99
C MET A 97 -6.28 -10.19 4.37
N LEU A 98 -7.31 -10.76 5.00
CA LEU A 98 -7.79 -10.31 6.32
C LEU A 98 -6.75 -10.53 7.42
N ALA A 99 -5.99 -11.62 7.36
CA ALA A 99 -4.92 -11.85 8.31
C ALA A 99 -3.78 -10.82 8.17
N TRP A 100 -3.53 -10.26 6.99
CA TRP A 100 -2.56 -9.18 6.82
C TRP A 100 -3.03 -7.89 7.50
N LEU A 101 -4.29 -7.52 7.30
CA LEU A 101 -4.91 -6.37 7.97
C LEU A 101 -4.86 -6.49 9.50
N ALA A 102 -5.04 -7.71 10.04
CA ALA A 102 -5.00 -7.95 11.48
C ALA A 102 -3.58 -8.00 12.07
N ARG A 103 -2.57 -8.44 11.30
CA ARG A 103 -1.21 -8.67 11.80
C ARG A 103 -0.30 -7.46 11.70
N TYR A 104 -0.56 -6.59 10.73
CA TYR A 104 0.26 -5.46 10.36
C TYR A 104 -0.58 -4.19 10.36
N ASN A 105 0.07 -3.02 10.52
CA ASN A 105 -0.59 -1.73 10.33
C ASN A 105 -0.82 -1.49 8.83
N CYS A 106 -1.75 -2.26 8.25
CA CYS A 106 -1.99 -2.33 6.82
C CYS A 106 -3.46 -2.02 6.52
N GLN A 107 -3.69 -1.23 5.48
CA GLN A 107 -4.99 -1.10 4.83
C GLN A 107 -4.94 -1.73 3.45
N ILE A 108 -6.09 -2.19 2.94
CA ILE A 108 -6.21 -2.68 1.56
C ILE A 108 -7.14 -1.75 0.80
N LEU A 109 -6.70 -1.34 -0.38
CA LEU A 109 -7.43 -0.47 -1.29
C LEU A 109 -7.61 -1.19 -2.62
N PHE A 110 -8.74 -0.94 -3.26
CA PHE A 110 -9.03 -1.45 -4.58
C PHE A 110 -9.30 -0.31 -5.54
N CYS A 111 -8.77 -0.41 -6.75
CA CYS A 111 -9.08 0.54 -7.82
C CYS A 111 -8.99 -0.14 -9.19
N LYS A 112 -9.40 0.55 -10.24
CA LYS A 112 -9.06 0.13 -11.61
C LYS A 112 -7.67 0.64 -11.96
N GLU A 113 -6.96 -0.05 -12.85
CA GLU A 113 -5.59 0.31 -13.28
C GLU A 113 -5.48 1.78 -13.71
N GLU A 114 -6.47 2.31 -14.44
CA GLU A 114 -6.44 3.71 -14.84
C GLU A 114 -6.37 4.64 -13.62
N ASN A 115 -7.04 4.32 -12.52
CA ASN A 115 -7.13 5.17 -11.33
C ASN A 115 -5.92 5.06 -10.39
N SER A 116 -5.00 4.13 -10.63
CA SER A 116 -3.92 3.82 -9.67
C SER A 116 -3.02 4.99 -9.38
N GLY A 117 -2.61 5.75 -10.40
CA GLY A 117 -1.79 6.94 -10.21
C GLY A 117 -2.48 7.95 -9.28
N ARG A 118 -3.78 8.16 -9.49
CA ARG A 118 -4.58 9.09 -8.67
C ARG A 118 -4.74 8.60 -7.24
N VAL A 119 -5.04 7.31 -7.05
CA VAL A 119 -5.17 6.73 -5.69
C VAL A 119 -3.84 6.80 -4.95
N ILE A 120 -2.71 6.51 -5.60
CA ILE A 120 -1.37 6.62 -5.01
C ILE A 120 -1.12 8.06 -4.55
N HIS A 121 -1.35 9.04 -5.42
CA HIS A 121 -1.20 10.45 -5.09
C HIS A 121 -2.11 10.85 -3.92
N ASP A 122 -3.41 10.58 -3.99
CA ASP A 122 -4.39 11.08 -3.04
C ASP A 122 -4.16 10.50 -1.63
N VAL A 123 -3.80 9.21 -1.53
CA VAL A 123 -3.45 8.56 -0.26
C VAL A 123 -2.19 9.17 0.34
N LEU A 124 -1.12 9.28 -0.43
CA LEU A 124 0.16 9.79 0.06
C LEU A 124 0.10 11.29 0.39
N TYR A 125 -0.55 12.09 -0.45
CA TYR A 125 -0.79 13.50 -0.19
C TYR A 125 -1.54 13.69 1.12
N ARG A 126 -2.55 12.85 1.39
CA ARG A 126 -3.33 12.95 2.60
C ARG A 126 -2.54 12.49 3.83
N GLU A 127 -1.78 11.40 3.74
CA GLU A 127 -0.85 11.00 4.82
C GLU A 127 0.19 12.06 5.17
N LEU A 128 0.71 12.78 4.15
CA LEU A 128 1.64 13.89 4.34
C LEU A 128 0.95 15.09 4.98
N LYS A 129 -0.19 15.51 4.44
CA LYS A 129 -0.89 16.70 4.89
C LYS A 129 -1.36 16.59 6.35
N GLU A 130 -1.97 15.47 6.76
CA GLU A 130 -2.42 15.31 8.15
C GLU A 130 -1.24 15.37 9.13
N ARG A 131 -0.09 14.77 8.79
CA ARG A 131 1.12 14.85 9.64
C ARG A 131 1.68 16.25 9.74
N LEU A 132 1.63 17.04 8.65
CA LEU A 132 2.03 18.43 8.68
C LEU A 132 1.09 19.28 9.55
N GLU A 133 -0.22 19.01 9.52
CA GLU A 133 -1.21 19.71 10.35
C GLU A 133 -1.10 19.35 11.86
N GLU A 134 -0.49 18.21 12.20
CA GLU A 134 -0.17 17.82 13.57
C GLU A 134 1.16 18.40 14.09
N MET A 135 2.00 18.97 13.22
CA MET A 135 3.26 19.59 13.64
C MET A 135 2.97 20.93 14.33
N PRO A 136 3.61 21.23 15.47
CA PRO A 136 3.47 22.52 16.13
C PRO A 136 3.98 23.64 15.22
N ASP A 137 3.32 24.80 15.25
CA ASP A 137 3.78 25.99 14.55
C ASP A 137 5.14 26.42 15.13
N GLU A 138 6.08 26.82 14.27
CA GLU A 138 7.43 27.29 14.67
C GLU A 138 7.37 28.48 15.65
N GLU A 139 6.24 29.19 15.75
CA GLU A 139 6.02 30.31 16.66
C GLU A 139 5.65 29.90 18.11
N GLU A 140 5.40 28.62 18.37
CA GLU A 140 5.05 28.10 19.72
C GLU A 140 6.21 27.43 20.48
N ILE A 141 7.46 27.55 19.99
CA ILE A 141 8.69 27.02 20.64
C ILE A 141 9.59 28.13 21.15
#